data_AF-A0A410VDX0-F1
#
_entry.id   AF-A0A410VDX0-F1
#
_cell.length_a   1.000
_cell.length_b   1.000
_cell.length_c   1.000
_cell.angle_alpha   90.00
_cell.angle_beta   90.00
_cell.angle_gamma   90.00
#
_symmetry.space_group_name_H-M   'P 1'
#
loop_
_entity.id
_entity.type
_entity.pdbx_description
1 polymer ?
#
loop_
_entity_poly.entity_id
_entity_poly.type
_entity_poly.pdbx_seq_one_letter_code
_entity_poly.pdbx_strand_id
1 'polypeptide(L)'
;MSISVIEQAKIQAQVLVPLVKALHAELGEARANALVRRTLGDLYRRFGEEFWHAKSETNLAAAVSSAFKTYARDDALAYDVIDQNQDVFAFDVKRCAYAEFYKALGEPELGFLLICTADFATAQGFGPDISLTRTQTIMQGADHCDFRYRRLPDGSNEREHE
;
A
#
# COMPACT_ATOMS: atom_id res chain seq x y z
N MET A 1 14.97 -8.63 17.83
CA MET A 1 14.63 -7.62 16.81
C MET A 1 13.61 -8.24 15.88
N SER A 2 12.48 -7.59 15.61
CA SER A 2 11.49 -8.09 14.63
C SER A 2 12.02 -7.88 13.21
N ILE A 3 11.66 -8.74 12.26
CA ILE A 3 12.04 -8.62 10.84
C ILE A 3 11.28 -7.44 10.22
N SER A 4 11.94 -6.59 9.40
CA SER A 4 11.26 -5.44 8.76
C SER A 4 10.36 -5.90 7.64
N VAL A 5 9.44 -5.03 7.25
CA VAL A 5 8.54 -5.33 6.14
C VAL A 5 9.32 -5.53 4.83
N ILE A 6 10.39 -4.78 4.60
CA ILE A 6 11.26 -4.99 3.42
C ILE A 6 11.96 -6.35 3.44
N GLU A 7 12.49 -6.79 4.59
CA GLU A 7 13.11 -8.11 4.68
C GLU A 7 12.07 -9.23 4.57
N GLN A 8 10.88 -9.06 5.14
CA GLN A 8 9.76 -9.98 4.94
C GLN A 8 9.38 -10.07 3.45
N ALA A 9 9.27 -8.93 2.75
CA ALA A 9 8.95 -8.90 1.32
C ALA A 9 10.00 -9.64 0.48
N LYS A 10 11.29 -9.44 0.77
CA LYS A 10 12.39 -10.16 0.09
C LYS A 10 12.32 -11.68 0.33
N ILE A 11 12.02 -12.10 1.55
CA ILE A 11 11.85 -13.52 1.90
C ILE A 11 10.64 -14.10 1.17
N GLN A 12 9.49 -13.42 1.25
CA GLN A 12 8.24 -13.85 0.61
C GLN A 12 8.37 -13.91 -0.91
N ALA A 13 9.10 -12.99 -1.54
CA ALA A 13 9.31 -12.98 -2.98
C ALA A 13 9.96 -14.27 -3.52
N GLN A 14 10.84 -14.92 -2.74
CA GLN A 14 11.46 -16.19 -3.13
C GLN A 14 10.44 -17.31 -3.37
N VAL A 15 9.25 -17.22 -2.75
CA VAL A 15 8.18 -18.20 -2.89
C VAL A 15 7.04 -17.66 -3.77
N LEU A 16 6.63 -16.41 -3.56
CA LEU A 16 5.48 -15.83 -4.25
C LEU A 16 5.75 -15.56 -5.73
N VAL A 17 6.97 -15.15 -6.10
CA VAL A 17 7.31 -14.90 -7.51
C VAL A 17 7.18 -16.16 -8.37
N PRO A 18 7.86 -17.29 -8.06
CA PRO A 18 7.70 -18.50 -8.86
C PRO A 18 6.27 -19.05 -8.82
N LEU A 19 5.56 -18.92 -7.70
CA LEU A 19 4.17 -19.35 -7.59
C LEU A 19 3.24 -18.55 -8.51
N VAL A 20 3.35 -17.21 -8.51
CA VAL A 20 2.52 -16.36 -9.37
C VAL A 20 2.87 -16.58 -10.84
N LYS A 21 4.14 -16.80 -11.18
CA LYS A 21 4.53 -17.19 -12.55
C LYS A 21 3.92 -18.51 -13.00
N ALA A 22 3.85 -19.51 -12.11
CA ALA A 22 3.16 -20.76 -12.41
C ALA A 22 1.66 -20.50 -12.64
N LEU A 23 1.02 -19.66 -11.83
CA LEU A 23 -0.37 -19.25 -12.06
C LEU A 23 -0.55 -18.51 -13.39
N HIS A 24 0.39 -17.67 -13.79
CA HIS A 24 0.38 -17.00 -15.10
C HIS A 24 0.41 -18.01 -16.24
N ALA A 25 1.28 -19.02 -16.15
CA ALA A 25 1.40 -20.05 -17.17
C ALA A 25 0.10 -20.88 -17.32
N GLU A 26 -0.57 -21.18 -16.21
CA GLU A 26 -1.78 -22.03 -16.21
C GLU A 26 -3.08 -21.27 -16.51
N LEU A 27 -3.22 -20.04 -16.01
CA LEU A 27 -4.49 -19.29 -16.04
C LEU A 27 -4.48 -18.10 -16.99
N GLY A 28 -3.31 -17.73 -17.51
CA GLY A 28 -3.08 -16.44 -18.14
C GLY A 28 -2.92 -15.32 -17.12
N GLU A 29 -2.13 -14.32 -17.49
CA GLU A 29 -1.71 -13.22 -16.61
C GLU A 29 -2.90 -12.47 -15.99
N ALA A 30 -3.88 -12.06 -16.80
CA ALA A 30 -5.02 -11.27 -16.33
C ALA A 30 -5.81 -11.99 -15.22
N ARG A 31 -6.11 -13.28 -15.42
CA ARG A 31 -6.89 -14.07 -14.46
C ARG A 31 -6.09 -14.37 -13.19
N ALA A 32 -4.80 -14.67 -13.34
CA ALA A 32 -3.92 -14.91 -12.21
C ALA A 32 -3.71 -13.63 -11.37
N ASN A 33 -3.45 -12.49 -12.01
CA ASN A 33 -3.32 -11.21 -11.33
C ASN A 33 -4.61 -10.82 -10.58
N ALA A 34 -5.78 -11.04 -11.18
CA ALA A 34 -7.06 -10.79 -10.52
C ALA A 34 -7.26 -11.70 -9.29
N LEU A 35 -6.86 -12.96 -9.36
CA LEU A 35 -6.90 -13.89 -8.24
C LEU A 35 -5.98 -13.42 -7.10
N VAL A 36 -4.72 -13.09 -7.41
CA VAL A 36 -3.73 -12.60 -6.44
C VAL A 36 -4.22 -11.32 -5.77
N ARG A 37 -4.68 -10.32 -6.55
CA ARG A 37 -5.20 -9.05 -6.03
C ARG A 37 -6.34 -9.25 -5.05
N ARG A 38 -7.29 -10.13 -5.39
CA ARG A 38 -8.43 -10.42 -4.50
C ARG A 38 -7.95 -11.08 -3.20
N THR A 39 -7.19 -12.17 -3.32
CA THR A 39 -6.76 -12.97 -2.16
C THR A 39 -5.86 -12.18 -1.21
N LEU A 40 -4.86 -11.46 -1.74
CA LEU A 40 -3.97 -10.65 -0.91
C LEU A 40 -4.63 -9.33 -0.48
N GLY A 41 -5.53 -8.77 -1.30
CA GLY A 41 -6.29 -7.58 -0.94
C GLY A 41 -7.08 -7.75 0.36
N ASP A 42 -7.78 -8.88 0.53
CA ASP A 42 -8.51 -9.17 1.77
C ASP A 42 -7.57 -9.34 2.99
N LEU A 43 -6.34 -9.81 2.78
CA LEU A 43 -5.32 -9.90 3.83
C LEU A 43 -4.82 -8.51 4.23
N TYR A 44 -4.44 -7.68 3.26
CA TYR A 44 -3.91 -6.34 3.52
C TYR A 44 -4.98 -5.41 4.11
N ARG A 45 -6.24 -5.55 3.69
CA ARG A 45 -7.34 -4.81 4.31
C ARG A 45 -7.47 -5.12 5.80
N ARG A 46 -7.41 -6.40 6.19
CA ARG A 46 -7.42 -6.80 7.61
C ARG A 46 -6.24 -6.23 8.38
N PHE A 47 -5.05 -6.20 7.80
CA PHE A 47 -3.90 -5.53 8.44
C PHE A 47 -4.14 -4.03 8.65
N GLY A 48 -4.77 -3.36 7.68
CA GLY A 48 -5.21 -1.99 7.81
C GLY A 48 -6.22 -1.79 8.96
N GLU A 49 -7.24 -2.65 9.03
CA GLU A 49 -8.26 -2.66 10.09
C GLU A 49 -7.63 -2.86 11.47
N GLU A 50 -6.80 -3.88 11.64
CA GLU A 50 -6.10 -4.17 12.89
C GLU A 50 -5.20 -3.02 13.33
N PHE A 51 -4.45 -2.44 12.38
CA PHE A 51 -3.62 -1.27 12.65
C PHE A 51 -4.47 -0.08 13.10
N TRP A 52 -5.57 0.21 12.40
CA TRP A 52 -6.39 1.38 12.66
C TRP A 52 -7.13 1.28 13.99
N HIS A 53 -7.72 0.12 14.29
CA HIS A 53 -8.41 -0.13 15.56
C HIS A 53 -7.49 -0.12 16.78
N ALA A 54 -6.22 -0.48 16.61
CA ALA A 54 -5.23 -0.41 17.70
C ALA A 54 -4.82 1.03 18.05
N LYS A 55 -5.21 2.03 17.25
CA LYS A 55 -4.88 3.44 17.49
C LYS A 55 -6.02 4.16 18.22
N SER A 56 -5.65 4.97 19.20
CA SER A 56 -6.53 5.99 19.80
C SER A 56 -6.30 7.37 19.17
N GLU A 57 -5.76 7.43 17.96
CA GLU A 57 -5.30 8.66 17.30
C GLU A 57 -6.37 9.17 16.33
N THR A 58 -6.79 10.42 16.49
CA THR A 58 -7.83 11.05 15.65
C THR A 58 -7.24 11.94 14.57
N ASN A 59 -5.98 12.35 14.72
CA ASN A 59 -5.25 13.09 13.70
C ASN A 59 -4.77 12.15 12.59
N LEU A 60 -5.27 12.34 11.36
CA LEU A 60 -4.96 11.46 10.23
C LEU A 60 -3.45 11.41 9.93
N ALA A 61 -2.78 12.56 9.95
CA ALA A 61 -1.34 12.62 9.71
C ALA A 61 -0.54 11.81 10.73
N ALA A 62 -0.87 11.93 12.01
CA ALA A 62 -0.21 11.17 13.07
C ALA A 62 -0.44 9.66 12.92
N ALA A 63 -1.68 9.24 12.63
CA ALA A 63 -2.04 7.83 12.45
C ALA A 63 -1.32 7.21 11.24
N VAL A 64 -1.43 7.82 10.06
CA VAL A 64 -0.84 7.29 8.82
C VAL A 64 0.68 7.37 8.84
N SER A 65 1.27 8.46 9.36
CA SER A 65 2.74 8.57 9.51
C SER A 65 3.28 7.45 10.39
N SER A 66 2.57 7.09 11.48
CA SER A 66 2.95 5.95 12.32
C SER A 66 2.90 4.62 11.58
N ALA A 67 1.89 4.40 10.72
CA ALA A 67 1.80 3.20 9.89
C ALA A 67 2.99 3.16 8.93
N PHE A 68 3.18 4.25 8.20
CA PHE A 68 4.15 4.37 7.13
C PHE A 68 5.59 4.21 7.62
N LYS A 69 5.92 4.69 8.84
CA LYS A 69 7.23 4.44 9.48
C LYS A 69 7.57 2.95 9.62
N THR A 70 6.58 2.07 9.76
CA THR A 70 6.80 0.62 9.80
C THR A 70 7.30 0.10 8.45
N TYR A 71 6.73 0.60 7.35
CA TYR A 71 7.09 0.23 5.98
C TYR A 71 8.39 0.89 5.51
N ALA A 72 8.72 2.07 6.05
CA ALA A 72 9.95 2.81 5.78
C ALA A 72 11.16 2.35 6.60
N ARG A 73 10.96 1.44 7.57
CA ARG A 73 12.01 0.95 8.47
C ARG A 73 13.15 0.29 7.67
N ASP A 74 14.34 0.29 8.26
CA ASP A 74 15.58 -0.23 7.64
C ASP A 74 15.91 0.48 6.32
N ASP A 75 15.69 1.79 6.29
CA ASP A 75 15.91 2.67 5.13
C ASP A 75 15.13 2.19 3.88
N ALA A 76 13.98 1.55 4.07
CA ALA A 76 13.24 1.00 2.95
C ALA A 76 12.62 2.09 2.06
N LEU A 77 12.29 3.25 2.61
CA LEU A 77 11.63 4.35 1.91
C LEU A 77 12.22 5.69 2.33
N ALA A 78 12.62 6.51 1.36
CA ALA A 78 12.92 7.93 1.55
C ALA A 78 11.77 8.77 0.99
N TYR A 79 11.22 9.68 1.78
CA TYR A 79 10.01 10.41 1.42
C TYR A 79 9.98 11.83 1.99
N ASP A 80 9.27 12.72 1.29
CA ASP A 80 9.05 14.10 1.66
C ASP A 80 7.57 14.30 2.00
N VAL A 81 7.27 14.90 3.15
CA VAL A 81 5.88 15.28 3.50
C VAL A 81 5.54 16.59 2.79
N ILE A 82 4.45 16.57 2.01
CA ILE A 82 3.98 17.69 1.20
C ILE A 82 2.90 18.49 1.92
N ASP A 83 1.99 17.81 2.62
CA ASP A 83 0.92 18.42 3.42
C ASP A 83 0.55 17.49 4.58
N GLN A 84 0.25 18.07 5.74
CA GLN A 84 -0.21 17.33 6.91
C GLN A 84 -1.07 18.20 7.82
N ASN A 85 -2.22 17.66 8.21
CA ASN A 85 -3.10 18.24 9.24
C ASN A 85 -3.99 17.14 9.84
N GLN A 86 -5.07 17.54 10.52
CA GLN A 86 -6.00 16.60 11.17
C GLN A 86 -6.70 15.65 10.19
N ASP A 87 -6.90 16.08 8.94
CA ASP A 87 -7.70 15.39 7.93
C ASP A 87 -6.90 15.08 6.65
N VAL A 88 -5.62 15.43 6.57
CA VAL A 88 -4.77 15.23 5.38
C VAL A 88 -3.41 14.70 5.78
N PHE A 89 -2.90 13.75 5.00
CA PHE A 89 -1.49 13.38 5.00
C PHE A 89 -1.03 13.08 3.57
N ALA A 90 -0.27 14.00 2.99
CA ALA A 90 0.27 13.92 1.64
C ALA A 90 1.79 13.84 1.70
N PHE A 91 2.37 12.88 1.00
CA PHE A 91 3.82 12.71 0.92
C PHE A 91 4.23 12.06 -0.39
N ASP A 92 5.46 12.35 -0.81
CA ASP A 92 6.07 11.73 -1.98
C ASP A 92 7.19 10.80 -1.56
N VAL A 93 7.18 9.55 -2.03
CA VAL A 93 8.33 8.65 -1.89
C VAL A 93 9.29 8.92 -3.04
N LYS A 94 10.52 9.35 -2.72
CA LYS A 94 11.59 9.65 -3.69
C LYS A 94 12.59 8.50 -3.88
N ARG A 95 12.64 7.55 -2.93
CA ARG A 95 13.41 6.31 -3.05
C ARG A 95 12.66 5.14 -2.44
N CYS A 96 12.68 3.97 -3.08
CA CYS A 96 11.92 2.80 -2.64
C CYS A 96 12.73 1.50 -2.82
N ALA A 97 13.22 0.95 -1.71
CA ALA A 97 14.00 -0.30 -1.70
C ALA A 97 13.18 -1.52 -2.18
N TYR A 98 11.84 -1.50 -2.01
CA TYR A 98 10.97 -2.54 -2.57
C TYR A 98 11.00 -2.52 -4.11
N ALA A 99 10.92 -1.32 -4.70
CA ALA A 99 10.97 -1.16 -6.15
C ALA A 99 12.35 -1.52 -6.70
N GLU A 100 13.42 -1.08 -6.04
CA GLU A 100 14.80 -1.44 -6.39
C GLU A 100 14.99 -2.97 -6.38
N PHE A 101 14.50 -3.64 -5.33
CA PHE A 101 14.60 -5.10 -5.20
C PHE A 101 13.88 -5.84 -6.34
N TYR A 102 12.60 -5.54 -6.59
CA TYR A 102 11.85 -6.24 -7.65
C TYR A 102 12.35 -5.90 -9.06
N LYS A 103 12.86 -4.68 -9.29
CA LYS A 103 13.54 -4.33 -10.54
C LYS A 103 14.84 -5.12 -10.72
N ALA A 104 15.65 -5.26 -9.67
CA ALA A 104 16.86 -6.07 -9.69
C ALA A 104 16.57 -7.56 -9.91
N LEU A 105 15.43 -8.04 -9.44
CA LEU A 105 14.93 -9.39 -9.70
C LEU A 105 14.46 -9.60 -11.15
N GLY A 106 14.25 -8.53 -11.91
CA GLY A 106 13.65 -8.57 -13.25
C GLY A 106 12.12 -8.69 -13.24
N GLU A 107 11.47 -8.44 -12.10
CA GLU A 107 10.05 -8.71 -11.87
C GLU A 107 9.26 -7.46 -11.39
N PRO A 108 9.39 -6.29 -12.03
CA PRO A 108 8.72 -5.07 -11.57
C PRO A 108 7.18 -5.18 -11.56
N GLU A 109 6.60 -5.90 -12.53
CA GLU A 109 5.14 -6.09 -12.60
C GLU A 109 4.61 -6.93 -11.44
N LEU A 110 5.35 -7.98 -11.03
CA LEU A 110 5.02 -8.76 -9.84
C LEU A 110 5.29 -7.97 -8.57
N GLY A 111 6.33 -7.12 -8.55
CA GLY A 111 6.56 -6.18 -7.46
C GLY A 111 5.39 -5.22 -7.27
N PHE A 112 4.84 -4.70 -8.37
CA PHE A 112 3.66 -3.83 -8.31
C PHE A 112 2.44 -4.59 -7.76
N LEU A 113 2.21 -5.80 -8.26
CA LEU A 113 1.10 -6.67 -7.85
C LEU A 113 1.18 -7.11 -6.38
N LEU A 114 2.37 -7.37 -5.85
CA LEU A 114 2.55 -7.93 -4.52
C LEU A 114 2.76 -6.85 -3.46
N ILE A 115 3.40 -5.73 -3.82
CA ILE A 115 3.77 -4.67 -2.89
C ILE A 115 2.89 -3.44 -3.08
N CYS A 116 2.92 -2.81 -4.25
CA CYS A 116 2.31 -1.49 -4.43
C CYS A 116 0.78 -1.52 -4.33
N THR A 117 0.12 -2.58 -4.77
CA THR A 117 -1.34 -2.66 -4.69
C THR A 117 -1.85 -2.88 -3.26
N ALA A 118 -0.99 -3.37 -2.37
CA ALA A 118 -1.32 -3.54 -0.95
C ALA A 118 -1.67 -2.22 -0.26
N ASP A 119 -1.11 -1.10 -0.74
CA ASP A 119 -1.32 0.22 -0.16
C ASP A 119 -2.80 0.62 -0.18
N PHE A 120 -3.51 0.37 -1.29
CA PHE A 120 -4.94 0.69 -1.40
C PHE A 120 -5.80 -0.22 -0.52
N ALA A 121 -5.48 -1.51 -0.47
CA ALA A 121 -6.21 -2.45 0.38
C ALA A 121 -6.01 -2.12 1.87
N THR A 122 -4.79 -1.81 2.27
CA THR A 122 -4.47 -1.35 3.63
C THR A 122 -5.22 -0.06 3.97
N ALA A 123 -5.22 0.92 3.05
CA ALA A 123 -5.95 2.18 3.25
C ALA A 123 -7.47 1.97 3.39
N GLN A 124 -8.07 1.05 2.62
CA GLN A 124 -9.48 0.68 2.78
C GLN A 124 -9.79 0.13 4.18
N GLY A 125 -8.82 -0.54 4.81
CA GLY A 125 -8.97 -1.05 6.17
C GLY A 125 -9.00 0.04 7.25
N PHE A 126 -8.57 1.27 6.94
CA PHE A 126 -8.63 2.39 7.88
C PHE A 126 -10.07 2.89 8.12
N GLY A 127 -11.00 2.54 7.24
CA GLY A 127 -12.41 2.94 7.37
C GLY A 127 -12.92 3.71 6.16
N PRO A 128 -14.25 3.81 6.02
CA PRO A 128 -14.90 4.39 4.84
C PRO A 128 -14.70 5.91 4.73
N ASP A 129 -14.36 6.58 5.82
CA ASP A 129 -14.06 8.01 5.86
C ASP A 129 -12.63 8.31 5.43
N ILE A 130 -11.75 7.33 5.23
CA ILE A 130 -10.37 7.55 4.80
C ILE A 130 -10.19 7.15 3.34
N SER A 131 -9.69 8.08 2.54
CA SER A 131 -9.37 7.86 1.12
C SER A 131 -7.86 7.95 0.88
N LEU A 132 -7.36 7.09 0.00
CA LEU A 132 -6.02 7.19 -0.57
C LEU A 132 -6.13 7.42 -2.07
N THR A 133 -5.52 8.50 -2.56
CA THR A 133 -5.18 8.65 -3.98
C THR A 133 -3.68 8.48 -4.17
N ARG A 134 -3.31 7.70 -5.19
CA ARG A 134 -1.95 7.58 -5.71
C ARG A 134 -2.03 7.30 -7.20
N THR A 135 -1.35 8.11 -8.01
CA THR A 135 -1.46 8.04 -9.47
C THR A 135 -0.26 7.37 -10.12
N GLN A 136 0.88 7.34 -9.42
CA GLN A 136 2.13 6.82 -9.97
C GLN A 136 2.96 6.07 -8.92
N THR A 137 3.87 5.22 -9.40
CA THR A 137 4.81 4.50 -8.54
C THR A 137 6.19 4.41 -9.16
N ILE A 138 7.22 4.46 -8.32
CA ILE A 138 8.60 4.16 -8.72
C ILE A 138 8.69 2.75 -9.30
N MET A 139 7.92 1.79 -8.79
CA MET A 139 7.89 0.41 -9.30
C MET A 139 7.54 0.36 -10.80
N GLN A 140 6.61 1.20 -11.25
CA GLN A 140 6.18 1.33 -12.64
C GLN A 140 7.02 2.32 -13.47
N GLY A 141 8.12 2.82 -12.91
CA GLY A 141 9.08 3.67 -13.63
C GLY A 141 8.90 5.18 -13.45
N ALA A 142 7.99 5.63 -12.58
CA ALA A 142 7.91 7.04 -12.23
C ALA A 142 9.11 7.50 -11.38
N ASP A 143 9.30 8.82 -11.30
CA ASP A 143 10.34 9.45 -10.47
C ASP A 143 9.99 9.44 -8.97
N HIS A 144 8.70 9.36 -8.62
CA HIS A 144 8.22 9.23 -7.25
C HIS A 144 6.89 8.45 -7.15
N CYS A 145 6.53 8.06 -5.93
CA CYS A 145 5.15 7.64 -5.61
C CYS A 145 4.44 8.80 -4.90
N ASP A 146 3.20 9.12 -5.28
CA ASP A 146 2.45 10.30 -4.81
C ASP A 146 1.29 9.91 -3.86
N PHE A 147 1.58 9.66 -2.58
CA PHE A 147 0.54 9.28 -1.63
C PHE A 147 -0.24 10.50 -1.14
N ARG A 148 -1.57 10.45 -1.27
CA ARG A 148 -2.49 11.50 -0.85
C ARG A 148 -3.61 10.90 -0.01
N TYR A 149 -3.41 10.83 1.31
CA TYR A 149 -4.44 10.43 2.24
C TYR A 149 -5.30 11.63 2.63
N ARG A 150 -6.62 11.44 2.65
CA ARG A 150 -7.58 12.44 3.14
C ARG A 150 -8.72 11.78 3.88
N ARG A 151 -9.19 12.42 4.95
CA ARG A 151 -10.49 12.15 5.54
C ARG A 151 -11.55 12.80 4.65
N LEU A 152 -12.51 11.99 4.23
CA LEU A 152 -13.69 12.43 3.52
C LEU A 152 -14.62 13.10 4.53
N PRO A 153 -15.28 14.21 4.17
CA PRO A 153 -16.35 14.75 5.01
C PRO A 153 -17.38 13.65 5.21
N ASP A 154 -17.89 13.51 6.45
CA ASP A 154 -18.98 12.59 6.74
C ASP A 154 -20.05 12.78 5.68
N GLY A 155 -20.40 11.69 4.99
CA GLY A 155 -21.49 11.70 4.05
C GLY A 155 -22.73 12.12 4.82
N SER A 156 -23.07 13.41 4.74
CA SER A 156 -24.40 13.89 5.06
C SER A 156 -25.31 12.99 4.26
N ASN A 157 -26.06 12.19 5.00
CA ASN A 157 -27.20 11.46 4.57
C ASN A 157 -28.19 12.49 4.03
N GLU A 158 -27.93 13.05 2.85
CA GLU A 158 -28.91 13.66 1.97
C GLU A 158 -29.80 12.51 1.54
N ARG A 159 -30.67 12.10 2.46
CA ARG A 159 -31.98 11.60 2.09
C ARG A 159 -32.64 12.77 1.37
N GLU A 160 -32.46 12.79 0.05
CA GLU A 160 -33.31 13.53 -0.86
C GLU A 160 -34.75 13.30 -0.40
N HIS A 161 -35.40 14.41 -0.05
CA HIS A 161 -36.85 14.49 -0.03
C HIS A 161 -37.34 14.07 -1.42
N GLU A 162 -38.09 12.97 -1.48
CA GLU A 162 -39.27 12.83 -2.35
C GLU A 162 -40.29 11.90 -1.69
#